data_AF-A0A936QXG0-F1
#
_entry.id   AF-A0A936QXG0-F1
#
_cell.length_a   1.000
_cell.length_b   1.000
_cell.length_c   1.000
_cell.angle_alpha   90.00
_cell.angle_beta   90.00
_cell.angle_gamma   90.00
#
_symmetry.space_group_name_H-M   'P 1'
#
loop_
_entity.id
_entity.type
_entity.pdbx_description
1 polymer ?
#
loop_
_entity_poly.entity_id
_entity_poly.type
_entity_poly.pdbx_seq_one_letter_code
_entity_poly.pdbx_strand_id
1 'polypeptide(L)'
;MTMALPVRPVPAAGEPLTSYAARLADANGLTRSMVLPAHRHDVGVPAGELDTLATLAGHAAVAAQLTMDRYPPTVRGQGPTHRGGWRLHFSTEWICPQCTPRTGRRQLLWQTALSPMCRHCNVLLVPASAASTDGIVDAALDLTVLVDELIELAEASITHHSARVRLGRFRRLCALVAQTIDDTWPQRHDALPPVDQTAARAWGTFPSADPATVATILVSAAPALHSTGFHDQLSGEGHTRRRGTSARHPRKYLPQRPAVTSRRPIVAGFNATDSGRLRWLLTQLEHHAARHGIRPEHVPALLPHPDDDGLPNPADWRTRSHAALTLHMLLTQTHQGSPSSSRAALAFGTADTDTSRLLDGIRLGRGISHTDAHLLADAVTVLLNDGLIDYQRRRDILRPITTLRRLPVPASNLPEIDGYAPRVLALGWIWTRLTRGPMWTSPFPLVPDRHVRAFNAAIDPETRLVLHEVGTGLLSGADLITIPAAAMTTPAVTRRYG
;
A
#
# COMPACT_ATOMS: atom_id res chain seq x y z
N MET A 1 -49.02 16.18 -29.57
CA MET A 1 -48.28 17.46 -29.59
C MET A 1 -48.21 17.95 -28.15
N THR A 2 -47.12 17.65 -27.45
CA THR A 2 -46.83 18.23 -26.13
C THR A 2 -46.30 19.64 -26.38
N MET A 3 -47.05 20.66 -25.98
CA MET A 3 -46.60 22.06 -26.04
C MET A 3 -45.77 22.42 -24.81
N ALA A 4 -44.87 23.39 -24.95
CA ALA A 4 -44.12 23.94 -23.83
C ALA A 4 -45.05 24.56 -22.78
N LEU A 5 -44.71 24.38 -21.50
CA LEU A 5 -45.49 24.91 -20.39
C LEU A 5 -45.37 26.45 -20.30
N PRO A 6 -46.40 27.16 -19.81
CA PRO A 6 -46.41 28.61 -19.71
C PRO A 6 -45.26 29.19 -18.87
N VAL A 7 -45.04 28.63 -17.67
CA VAL A 7 -43.98 29.05 -16.76
C VAL A 7 -42.82 28.08 -16.85
N ARG A 8 -41.62 28.59 -17.18
CA ARG A 8 -40.42 27.77 -17.41
C ARG A 8 -39.30 28.24 -16.47
N PRO A 9 -39.24 27.73 -15.23
CA PRO A 9 -38.14 28.05 -14.34
C PRO A 9 -36.81 27.65 -14.98
N VAL A 10 -35.78 28.47 -14.75
CA VAL A 10 -34.42 28.14 -15.16
C VAL A 10 -33.89 27.02 -14.24
N PRO A 11 -33.34 25.92 -14.80
CA PRO A 11 -32.68 24.90 -14.01
C PRO A 11 -31.51 25.49 -13.23
N ALA A 12 -31.43 25.18 -11.94
CA ALA A 12 -30.30 25.62 -11.12
C ALA A 12 -29.04 24.80 -11.44
N ALA A 13 -27.87 25.39 -11.27
CA ALA A 13 -26.60 24.70 -11.50
C ALA A 13 -26.49 23.45 -10.59
N GLY A 14 -26.30 22.29 -11.23
CA GLY A 14 -26.21 21.00 -10.54
C GLY A 14 -27.54 20.51 -9.95
N GLU A 15 -28.68 21.03 -10.37
CA GLU A 15 -30.00 20.55 -9.94
C GLU A 15 -30.30 19.15 -10.51
N PRO A 16 -30.90 18.23 -9.73
CA PRO A 16 -31.35 16.94 -10.27
C PRO A 16 -32.65 17.06 -11.08
N LEU A 17 -32.81 16.21 -12.10
CA LEU A 17 -33.98 16.17 -12.99
C LEU A 17 -35.29 16.06 -12.21
N THR A 18 -35.34 15.24 -11.17
CA THR A 18 -36.51 15.04 -10.31
C THR A 18 -36.92 16.32 -9.56
N SER A 19 -35.94 17.09 -9.06
CA SER A 19 -36.17 18.39 -8.42
C SER A 19 -36.66 19.43 -9.43
N TYR A 20 -36.02 19.48 -10.60
CA TYR A 20 -36.43 20.40 -11.66
C TYR A 20 -37.85 20.09 -12.16
N ALA A 21 -38.19 18.81 -12.35
CA ALA A 21 -39.52 18.38 -12.75
C ALA A 21 -40.59 18.77 -11.72
N ALA A 22 -40.28 18.67 -10.42
CA ALA A 22 -41.17 19.12 -9.36
C ALA A 22 -41.39 20.63 -9.43
N ARG A 23 -40.31 21.43 -9.52
CA ARG A 23 -40.42 22.90 -9.65
C ARG A 23 -41.15 23.34 -10.92
N LEU A 24 -40.92 22.66 -12.04
CA LEU A 24 -41.60 22.92 -13.30
C LEU A 24 -43.10 22.60 -13.19
N ALA A 25 -43.46 21.50 -12.52
CA ALA A 25 -44.84 21.15 -12.26
C ALA A 25 -45.52 22.17 -11.32
N ASP A 26 -44.89 22.47 -10.18
CA ASP A 26 -45.40 23.40 -9.16
C ASP A 26 -45.62 24.80 -9.76
N ALA A 27 -44.69 25.30 -10.58
CA ALA A 27 -44.80 26.59 -11.24
C ALA A 27 -45.97 26.69 -12.24
N ASN A 28 -46.54 25.56 -12.65
CA ASN A 28 -47.67 25.48 -13.57
C ASN A 28 -48.92 24.84 -12.93
N GLY A 29 -48.93 24.64 -11.60
CA GLY A 29 -50.06 24.03 -10.89
C GLY A 29 -50.32 22.56 -11.24
N LEU A 30 -49.30 21.84 -11.71
CA LEU A 30 -49.37 20.44 -12.09
C LEU A 30 -48.77 19.55 -10.99
N THR A 31 -49.09 18.26 -11.02
CA THR A 31 -48.35 17.28 -10.21
C THR A 31 -47.06 16.88 -10.91
N ARG A 32 -46.00 16.57 -10.14
CA ARG A 32 -44.72 16.07 -10.70
C ARG A 32 -44.94 14.92 -11.70
N SER A 33 -45.86 14.01 -11.40
CA SER A 33 -46.15 12.82 -12.21
C SER A 33 -46.61 13.12 -13.64
N MET A 34 -47.16 14.32 -13.87
CA MET A 34 -47.57 14.80 -15.20
C MET A 34 -46.39 15.33 -16.03
N VAL A 35 -45.26 15.63 -15.40
CA VAL A 35 -44.03 16.12 -16.04
C VAL A 35 -42.99 15.01 -16.16
N LEU A 36 -42.85 14.18 -15.13
CA LEU A 36 -41.90 13.06 -15.06
C LEU A 36 -42.54 11.90 -14.30
N PRO A 37 -42.53 10.66 -14.81
CA PRO A 37 -43.13 9.51 -14.13
C PRO A 37 -42.65 9.36 -12.69
N ALA A 38 -43.57 9.04 -11.77
CA ALA A 38 -43.30 9.05 -10.32
C ALA A 38 -42.15 8.11 -9.91
N HIS A 39 -42.02 6.96 -10.58
CA HIS A 39 -40.99 5.95 -10.35
C HIS A 39 -39.61 6.34 -10.90
N ARG A 40 -39.50 7.46 -11.61
CA ARG A 40 -38.26 7.85 -12.28
C ARG A 40 -37.28 8.47 -11.27
N HIS A 41 -36.03 8.03 -11.37
CA HIS A 41 -34.87 8.58 -10.66
C HIS A 41 -33.97 9.32 -11.64
N ASP A 42 -32.98 10.06 -11.13
CA ASP A 42 -32.04 10.85 -11.96
C ASP A 42 -30.98 10.00 -12.68
N VAL A 43 -31.24 8.72 -12.96
CA VAL A 43 -30.33 7.80 -13.65
C VAL A 43 -31.09 6.95 -14.65
N GLY A 44 -30.42 6.50 -15.71
CA GLY A 44 -30.99 5.57 -16.69
C GLY A 44 -32.28 6.09 -17.30
N VAL A 45 -32.40 7.41 -17.47
CA VAL A 45 -33.64 8.03 -17.96
C VAL A 45 -33.75 7.81 -19.47
N PRO A 46 -34.85 7.23 -19.97
CA PRO A 46 -35.02 7.02 -21.41
C PRO A 46 -34.99 8.33 -22.19
N ALA A 47 -34.38 8.32 -23.38
CA ALA A 47 -34.26 9.51 -24.23
C ALA A 47 -35.62 10.18 -24.52
N GLY A 48 -36.66 9.40 -24.84
CA GLY A 48 -37.99 9.94 -25.11
C GLY A 48 -38.63 10.67 -23.92
N GLU A 49 -38.26 10.32 -22.68
CA GLU A 49 -38.73 11.06 -21.49
C GLU A 49 -37.95 12.33 -21.25
N LEU A 50 -36.64 12.31 -21.52
CA LEU A 50 -35.84 13.54 -21.53
C LEU A 50 -36.34 14.50 -22.62
N ASP A 51 -36.68 14.00 -23.81
CA ASP A 51 -37.25 14.79 -24.91
C ASP A 51 -38.61 15.37 -24.55
N THR A 52 -39.45 14.59 -23.86
CA THR A 52 -40.76 15.06 -23.37
C THR A 52 -40.58 16.19 -22.36
N LEU A 53 -39.71 16.01 -21.36
CA LEU A 53 -39.45 17.05 -20.37
C LEU A 53 -38.79 18.28 -20.99
N ALA A 54 -37.85 18.08 -21.91
CA ALA A 54 -37.24 19.14 -22.71
C ALA A 54 -38.28 19.95 -23.49
N THR A 55 -39.27 19.28 -24.08
CA THR A 55 -40.36 19.92 -24.82
C THR A 55 -41.23 20.74 -23.88
N LEU A 56 -41.61 20.18 -22.72
CA LEU A 56 -42.37 20.88 -21.69
C LEU A 56 -41.61 22.09 -21.12
N ALA A 57 -40.31 21.95 -20.91
CA ALA A 57 -39.41 23.00 -20.42
C ALA A 57 -39.00 24.00 -21.50
N GLY A 58 -39.23 23.70 -22.79
CA GLY A 58 -38.80 24.51 -23.94
C GLY A 58 -37.28 24.54 -24.20
N HIS A 59 -36.50 23.64 -23.60
CA HIS A 59 -35.02 23.64 -23.68
C HIS A 59 -34.45 22.21 -23.73
N ALA A 60 -34.04 21.74 -24.91
CA ALA A 60 -33.59 20.35 -25.13
C ALA A 60 -32.26 19.99 -24.47
N ALA A 61 -31.28 20.90 -24.48
CA ALA A 61 -29.91 20.60 -24.04
C ALA A 61 -29.77 20.44 -22.51
N VAL A 62 -30.75 20.89 -21.71
CA VAL A 62 -30.59 20.97 -20.25
C VAL A 62 -31.03 19.68 -19.56
N ALA A 63 -32.04 18.97 -20.06
CA ALA A 63 -32.60 17.80 -19.37
C ALA A 63 -31.55 16.70 -19.11
N ALA A 64 -30.69 16.41 -20.09
CA ALA A 64 -29.60 15.44 -19.93
C ALA A 64 -28.56 15.86 -18.86
N GLN A 65 -28.31 17.17 -18.72
CA GLN A 65 -27.36 17.71 -17.75
C GLN A 65 -27.83 17.59 -16.29
N LEU A 66 -29.14 17.41 -16.09
CA LEU A 66 -29.79 17.22 -14.78
C LEU A 66 -29.80 15.75 -14.33
N THR A 67 -29.24 14.83 -15.13
CA THR A 67 -29.19 13.40 -14.82
C THR A 67 -27.77 12.95 -14.45
N MET A 68 -27.68 11.90 -13.64
CA MET A 68 -26.44 11.18 -13.36
C MET A 68 -25.85 10.51 -14.61
N ASP A 69 -26.61 10.39 -15.70
CA ASP A 69 -26.15 9.76 -16.94
C ASP A 69 -25.09 10.58 -17.68
N ARG A 70 -24.96 11.87 -17.35
CA ARG A 70 -23.83 12.70 -17.80
C ARG A 70 -22.49 12.21 -17.26
N TYR A 71 -22.48 11.53 -16.11
CA TYR A 71 -21.25 11.09 -15.46
C TYR A 71 -20.86 9.67 -15.87
N PRO A 72 -19.55 9.37 -15.95
CA PRO A 72 -19.06 8.04 -16.31
C PRO A 72 -19.44 6.98 -15.26
N PRO A 73 -19.41 5.68 -15.61
CA PRO A 73 -19.71 4.57 -14.70
C PRO A 73 -18.95 4.60 -13.37
N THR A 74 -17.73 5.16 -13.33
CA THR A 74 -16.96 5.34 -12.09
C THR A 74 -17.69 6.17 -11.05
N VAL A 75 -18.47 7.18 -11.48
CA VAL A 75 -19.26 8.06 -10.61
C VAL A 75 -20.65 7.49 -10.43
N ARG A 76 -21.43 7.30 -11.52
CA ARG A 76 -22.83 6.86 -11.44
C ARG A 76 -23.04 5.40 -11.02
N GLY A 77 -21.98 4.58 -11.10
CA GLY A 77 -21.94 3.22 -10.58
C GLY A 77 -22.57 2.13 -11.40
N GLN A 78 -23.08 2.48 -12.57
CA GLN A 78 -23.68 1.54 -13.51
C GLN A 78 -23.00 1.66 -14.88
N GLY A 79 -22.59 0.51 -15.39
CA GLY A 79 -22.08 0.30 -16.74
C GLY A 79 -22.05 -1.20 -17.09
N PRO A 80 -21.86 -1.56 -18.36
CA PRO A 80 -21.91 -2.96 -18.83
C PRO A 80 -20.96 -3.89 -18.05
N THR A 81 -19.79 -3.38 -17.66
CA THR A 81 -18.73 -4.11 -16.96
C THR A 81 -18.44 -3.57 -15.56
N HIS A 82 -19.12 -2.50 -15.13
CA HIS A 82 -18.77 -1.77 -13.91
C HIS A 82 -19.90 -1.90 -12.88
N ARG A 83 -19.65 -2.67 -11.81
CA ARG A 83 -20.56 -2.81 -10.67
C ARG A 83 -20.04 -2.01 -9.49
N GLY A 84 -20.64 -0.84 -9.29
CA GLY A 84 -20.38 0.03 -8.14
C GLY A 84 -19.83 1.38 -8.56
N GLY A 85 -20.40 2.47 -8.02
CA GLY A 85 -19.99 3.87 -8.25
C GLY A 85 -19.79 4.63 -6.95
N TRP A 86 -19.51 5.92 -7.08
CA TRP A 86 -19.69 6.86 -5.97
C TRP A 86 -21.16 7.11 -5.65
N ARG A 87 -22.07 6.74 -6.55
CA ARG A 87 -23.51 6.86 -6.33
C ARG A 87 -23.97 6.02 -5.15
N LEU A 88 -24.82 6.61 -4.32
CA LEU A 88 -25.51 5.98 -3.20
C LEU A 88 -26.56 4.98 -3.68
N HIS A 89 -27.06 4.15 -2.76
CA HIS A 89 -28.19 3.28 -3.07
C HIS A 89 -29.42 4.13 -3.44
N PHE A 90 -30.29 3.62 -4.34
CA PHE A 90 -31.43 4.40 -4.85
C PHE A 90 -32.47 4.76 -3.78
N SER A 91 -32.49 4.04 -2.66
CA SER A 91 -33.34 4.32 -1.49
C SER A 91 -32.72 5.34 -0.53
N THR A 92 -31.47 5.74 -0.74
CA THR A 92 -30.78 6.73 0.09
C THR A 92 -30.95 8.11 -0.53
N GLU A 93 -31.68 8.98 0.16
CA GLU A 93 -31.78 10.39 -0.19
C GLU A 93 -31.10 11.23 0.89
N TRP A 94 -30.15 12.06 0.47
CA TRP A 94 -29.51 13.05 1.33
C TRP A 94 -30.10 14.43 1.09
N ILE A 95 -30.34 15.16 2.18
CA ILE A 95 -30.92 16.49 2.15
C ILE A 95 -30.07 17.45 2.99
N CYS A 96 -30.12 18.73 2.64
CA CYS A 96 -29.51 19.75 3.50
C CYS A 96 -30.54 20.18 4.55
N PRO A 97 -30.26 20.01 5.86
CA PRO A 97 -31.22 20.35 6.90
C PRO A 97 -31.57 21.85 6.96
N GLN A 98 -30.73 22.73 6.39
CA GLN A 98 -31.00 24.17 6.31
C GLN A 98 -31.60 24.63 4.98
N CYS A 99 -30.94 24.31 3.86
CA CYS A 99 -31.36 24.84 2.56
C CYS A 99 -32.62 24.15 2.05
N THR A 100 -32.76 22.84 2.24
CA THR A 100 -33.89 22.11 1.67
C THR A 100 -35.22 22.59 2.25
N PRO A 101 -35.43 22.68 3.57
CA PRO A 101 -36.73 23.11 4.10
C PRO A 101 -37.10 24.55 3.70
N ARG A 102 -36.11 25.43 3.53
CA ARG A 102 -36.32 26.85 3.22
C ARG A 102 -36.55 27.14 1.74
N THR A 103 -35.89 26.38 0.86
CA THR A 103 -35.80 26.72 -0.57
C THR A 103 -36.13 25.57 -1.52
N GLY A 104 -36.36 24.36 -1.00
CA GLY A 104 -36.48 23.15 -1.80
C GLY A 104 -35.17 22.72 -2.46
N ARG A 105 -34.04 23.38 -2.17
CA ARG A 105 -32.76 23.12 -2.85
C ARG A 105 -32.31 21.67 -2.71
N ARG A 106 -31.96 21.10 -3.86
CA ARG A 106 -31.34 19.79 -4.07
C ARG A 106 -30.12 19.94 -4.98
N GLN A 107 -29.17 19.03 -4.86
CA GLN A 107 -28.05 18.93 -5.82
C GLN A 107 -27.92 17.50 -6.31
N LEU A 108 -27.61 17.35 -7.60
CA LEU A 108 -27.48 16.07 -8.29
C LEU A 108 -26.37 15.22 -7.65
N LEU A 109 -25.23 15.83 -7.32
CA LEU A 109 -24.10 15.12 -6.70
C LEU A 109 -24.35 14.73 -5.23
N TRP A 110 -25.41 15.20 -4.57
CA TRP A 110 -25.83 14.66 -3.26
C TRP A 110 -26.31 13.20 -3.34
N GLN A 111 -26.55 12.69 -4.55
CA GLN A 111 -26.79 11.26 -4.80
C GLN A 111 -25.50 10.45 -4.80
N THR A 112 -24.35 11.07 -4.51
CA THR A 112 -23.05 10.43 -4.49
C THR A 112 -22.35 10.71 -3.16
N ALA A 113 -21.53 9.76 -2.73
CA ALA A 113 -20.63 9.94 -1.60
C ALA A 113 -19.49 10.94 -1.87
N LEU A 114 -19.46 11.62 -3.02
CA LEU A 114 -18.49 12.70 -3.28
C LEU A 114 -18.90 14.04 -2.64
N SER A 115 -20.17 14.17 -2.26
CA SER A 115 -20.73 15.43 -1.73
C SER A 115 -21.61 15.15 -0.50
N PRO A 116 -21.02 14.80 0.66
CA PRO A 116 -21.74 14.58 1.91
C PRO A 116 -22.12 15.88 2.65
N MET A 117 -21.92 17.05 2.03
CA MET A 117 -22.20 18.35 2.62
C MET A 117 -22.90 19.29 1.64
N CYS A 118 -23.56 20.30 2.18
CA CYS A 118 -24.11 21.41 1.39
C CYS A 118 -23.08 22.52 1.25
N ARG A 119 -22.54 22.72 0.04
CA ARG A 119 -21.59 23.81 -0.27
C ARG A 119 -22.12 25.23 -0.15
N HIS A 120 -23.43 25.40 0.04
CA HIS A 120 -24.02 26.73 0.15
C HIS A 120 -24.01 27.27 1.58
N CYS A 121 -24.29 26.41 2.55
CA CYS A 121 -24.31 26.77 3.98
C CYS A 121 -23.26 26.03 4.80
N ASN A 122 -22.41 25.22 4.15
CA ASN A 122 -21.33 24.45 4.76
C ASN A 122 -21.77 23.57 5.93
N VAL A 123 -22.92 22.90 5.80
CA VAL A 123 -23.40 21.92 6.79
C VAL A 123 -23.37 20.51 6.21
N LEU A 124 -23.16 19.50 7.05
CA LEU A 124 -23.31 18.10 6.66
C LEU A 124 -24.76 17.83 6.20
N LEU A 125 -24.89 16.98 5.18
CA LEU A 125 -26.19 16.49 4.78
C LEU A 125 -26.71 15.49 5.82
N VAL A 126 -28.01 15.25 5.81
CA VAL A 126 -28.67 14.23 6.63
C VAL A 126 -29.51 13.32 5.73
N PRO A 127 -29.68 12.04 6.09
CA PRO A 127 -30.66 11.19 5.43
C PRO A 127 -32.06 11.81 5.52
N ALA A 128 -32.82 11.82 4.43
CA ALA A 128 -34.17 12.40 4.39
C ALA A 128 -35.10 11.82 5.47
N SER A 129 -34.93 10.54 5.81
CA SER A 129 -35.68 9.85 6.86
C SER A 129 -35.33 10.26 8.30
N ALA A 130 -34.16 10.88 8.50
CA ALA A 130 -33.63 11.27 9.81
C ALA A 130 -33.65 12.80 10.05
N ALA A 131 -34.16 13.57 9.08
CA ALA A 131 -34.04 15.03 9.04
C ALA A 131 -34.73 15.80 10.18
N SER A 132 -35.44 15.10 11.08
CA SER A 132 -36.16 15.69 12.21
C SER A 132 -35.52 15.43 13.59
N THR A 133 -34.43 14.65 13.67
CA THR A 133 -33.93 14.14 14.98
C THR A 133 -32.51 14.59 15.34
N ASP A 134 -31.64 14.82 14.36
CA ASP A 134 -30.24 15.20 14.62
C ASP A 134 -29.99 16.70 14.43
N GLY A 135 -29.19 17.29 15.33
CA GLY A 135 -28.78 18.69 15.28
C GLY A 135 -28.02 19.04 13.99
N ILE A 136 -28.06 20.30 13.61
CA ILE A 136 -27.31 20.80 12.44
C ILE A 136 -25.82 20.75 12.76
N VAL A 137 -25.05 20.00 11.97
CA VAL A 137 -23.60 19.86 12.12
C VAL A 137 -22.90 20.65 11.01
N ASP A 138 -22.06 21.59 11.41
CA ASP A 138 -21.21 22.34 10.48
C ASP A 138 -20.15 21.42 9.86
N ALA A 139 -19.91 21.57 8.57
CA ALA A 139 -18.84 20.88 7.87
C ALA A 139 -17.49 21.50 8.23
N ALA A 140 -16.52 20.65 8.54
CA ALA A 140 -15.15 21.10 8.77
C ALA A 140 -14.53 21.69 7.48
N LEU A 141 -13.57 22.61 7.64
CA LEU A 141 -12.98 23.37 6.53
C LEU A 141 -12.26 22.47 5.52
N ASP A 142 -11.56 21.46 6.02
CA ASP A 142 -10.90 20.41 5.25
C ASP A 142 -11.87 19.61 4.38
N LEU A 143 -13.06 19.26 4.91
CA LEU A 143 -14.12 18.62 4.13
C LEU A 143 -14.63 19.55 3.03
N THR A 144 -14.77 20.85 3.32
CA THR A 144 -15.24 21.84 2.34
C THR A 144 -14.29 21.92 1.15
N VAL A 145 -12.98 22.08 1.41
CA VAL A 145 -11.95 22.10 0.37
C VAL A 145 -11.92 20.79 -0.42
N LEU A 146 -12.02 19.66 0.27
CA LEU A 146 -12.01 18.34 -0.35
C LEU A 146 -13.21 18.12 -1.28
N VAL A 147 -14.41 18.50 -0.84
CA VAL A 147 -15.65 18.32 -1.61
C VAL A 147 -15.64 19.22 -2.85
N ASP A 148 -15.08 20.42 -2.76
CA ASP A 148 -14.85 21.27 -3.94
C ASP A 148 -13.96 20.55 -4.98
N GLU A 149 -12.81 20.01 -4.57
CA GLU A 149 -11.93 19.26 -5.49
C GLU A 149 -12.63 18.00 -6.04
N LEU A 150 -13.36 17.25 -5.22
CA LEU A 150 -14.05 16.03 -5.65
C LEU A 150 -15.15 16.33 -6.68
N ILE A 151 -15.86 17.45 -6.54
CA ILE A 151 -16.84 17.90 -7.53
C ILE A 151 -16.15 18.32 -8.83
N GLU A 152 -15.07 19.09 -8.75
CA GLU A 152 -14.28 19.45 -9.93
C GLU A 152 -13.75 18.21 -10.66
N LEU A 153 -13.27 17.21 -9.92
CA LEU A 153 -12.84 15.94 -10.47
C LEU A 153 -14.01 15.16 -11.09
N ALA A 154 -15.20 15.18 -10.48
CA ALA A 154 -16.39 14.55 -11.03
C ALA A 154 -16.78 15.19 -12.37
N GLU A 155 -16.78 16.52 -12.45
CA GLU A 155 -17.03 17.26 -13.68
C GLU A 155 -15.96 16.99 -14.74
N ALA A 156 -14.68 17.08 -14.37
CA ALA A 156 -13.58 16.79 -15.28
C ALA A 156 -13.64 15.34 -15.80
N SER A 157 -14.17 14.39 -15.02
CA SER A 157 -14.29 12.99 -15.42
C SER A 157 -15.25 12.75 -16.58
N ILE A 158 -16.14 13.70 -16.89
CA ILE A 158 -17.04 13.60 -18.04
C ILE A 158 -16.20 13.50 -19.33
N THR A 159 -15.14 14.30 -19.44
CA THR A 159 -14.30 14.39 -20.64
C THR A 159 -12.92 13.75 -20.48
N HIS A 160 -12.33 13.80 -19.27
CA HIS A 160 -10.94 13.39 -19.05
C HIS A 160 -10.82 12.00 -18.41
N HIS A 161 -10.11 11.09 -19.10
CA HIS A 161 -9.85 9.74 -18.61
C HIS A 161 -9.01 9.72 -17.31
N SER A 162 -8.05 10.63 -17.16
CA SER A 162 -7.20 10.72 -15.96
C SER A 162 -8.03 10.99 -14.70
N ALA A 163 -9.03 11.89 -14.78
CA ALA A 163 -9.95 12.16 -13.68
C ALA A 163 -10.79 10.93 -13.33
N ARG A 164 -11.26 10.16 -14.33
CA ARG A 164 -11.96 8.87 -14.10
C ARG A 164 -11.08 7.87 -13.35
N VAL A 165 -9.82 7.73 -13.74
CA VAL A 165 -8.87 6.82 -13.08
C VAL A 165 -8.60 7.27 -11.64
N ARG A 166 -8.40 8.58 -11.41
CA ARG A 166 -8.14 9.15 -10.08
C ARG A 166 -9.33 8.92 -9.14
N LEU A 167 -10.56 9.21 -9.58
CA LEU A 167 -11.78 8.92 -8.82
C LEU A 167 -11.98 7.44 -8.56
N GLY A 168 -11.70 6.58 -9.55
CA GLY A 168 -11.83 5.12 -9.40
C GLY A 168 -10.82 4.55 -8.40
N ARG A 169 -9.58 5.05 -8.43
CA ARG A 169 -8.53 4.71 -7.46
C ARG A 169 -8.93 5.16 -6.06
N PHE A 170 -9.35 6.42 -5.90
CA PHE A 170 -9.75 6.97 -4.62
C PHE A 170 -10.95 6.24 -4.01
N ARG A 171 -11.92 5.85 -4.85
CA ARG A 171 -13.10 5.07 -4.42
C ARG A 171 -12.72 3.73 -3.82
N ARG A 172 -11.79 3.01 -4.46
CA ARG A 172 -11.32 1.71 -3.97
C ARG A 172 -10.64 1.85 -2.61
N LEU A 173 -9.87 2.92 -2.44
CA LEU A 173 -9.25 3.22 -1.15
C LEU A 173 -10.30 3.55 -0.09
N CYS A 174 -11.27 4.43 -0.38
CA CYS A 174 -12.34 4.76 0.55
C CYS A 174 -13.15 3.52 0.95
N ALA A 175 -13.45 2.62 0.01
CA ALA A 175 -14.13 1.36 0.29
C ALA A 175 -13.28 0.44 1.20
N LEU A 176 -11.97 0.38 1.00
CA LEU A 176 -11.07 -0.35 1.89
C LEU A 176 -11.04 0.25 3.29
N VAL A 177 -10.94 1.59 3.38
CA VAL A 177 -11.01 2.32 4.64
C VAL A 177 -12.31 1.98 5.35
N ALA A 178 -13.46 2.11 4.68
CA ALA A 178 -14.78 1.81 5.21
C ALA A 178 -14.90 0.37 5.77
N GLN A 179 -14.27 -0.60 5.12
CA GLN A 179 -14.26 -2.00 5.55
C GLN A 179 -13.39 -2.26 6.79
N THR A 180 -12.42 -1.40 7.09
CA THR A 180 -11.37 -1.64 8.09
C THR A 180 -11.20 -0.52 9.11
N ILE A 181 -12.07 0.48 9.05
CA ILE A 181 -12.13 1.60 9.97
C ILE A 181 -12.54 1.11 11.37
N ASP A 182 -11.82 1.61 12.36
CA ASP A 182 -12.08 1.45 13.79
C ASP A 182 -11.58 2.70 14.50
N ASP A 183 -11.69 2.82 15.82
CA ASP A 183 -11.35 4.06 16.53
C ASP A 183 -9.87 4.45 16.45
N THR A 184 -8.99 3.56 15.96
CA THR A 184 -7.54 3.76 15.88
C THR A 184 -7.04 4.11 14.48
N TRP A 185 -7.85 3.91 13.44
CA TRP A 185 -7.40 4.07 12.05
C TRP A 185 -8.55 4.32 11.07
N PRO A 186 -8.36 5.15 10.03
CA PRO A 186 -7.17 5.96 9.78
C PRO A 186 -6.99 7.04 10.85
N GLN A 187 -5.79 7.63 10.90
CA GLN A 187 -5.54 8.75 11.80
C GLN A 187 -6.48 9.89 11.44
N ARG A 188 -7.20 10.37 12.45
CA ARG A 188 -8.20 11.43 12.36
C ARG A 188 -7.87 12.49 13.40
N HIS A 189 -8.19 13.74 13.10
CA HIS A 189 -8.19 14.79 14.11
C HIS A 189 -9.57 14.87 14.78
N ASP A 190 -9.59 15.39 16.01
CA ASP A 190 -10.76 15.38 16.88
C ASP A 190 -11.95 16.19 16.35
N ALA A 191 -11.74 17.06 15.35
CA ALA A 191 -12.81 17.85 14.72
C ALA A 191 -13.69 17.07 13.73
N LEU A 192 -13.40 15.79 13.44
CA LEU A 192 -14.23 14.99 12.54
C LEU A 192 -15.41 14.33 13.28
N PRO A 193 -16.56 14.14 12.61
CA PRO A 193 -17.68 13.41 13.18
C PRO A 193 -17.28 11.99 13.62
N PRO A 194 -17.96 11.44 14.64
CA PRO A 194 -17.79 10.03 14.98
C PRO A 194 -18.20 9.14 13.81
N VAL A 195 -17.51 8.01 13.65
CA VAL A 195 -17.83 7.03 12.60
C VAL A 195 -18.68 5.93 13.16
N ASP A 196 -19.86 5.71 12.56
CA ASP A 196 -20.59 4.47 12.74
C ASP A 196 -19.88 3.37 11.94
N GLN A 197 -19.15 2.50 12.64
CA GLN A 197 -18.42 1.40 12.02
C GLN A 197 -19.35 0.42 11.28
N THR A 198 -20.60 0.26 11.72
CA THR A 198 -21.57 -0.62 11.06
C THR A 198 -22.01 -0.01 9.75
N ALA A 199 -22.36 1.28 9.75
CA ALA A 199 -22.70 2.03 8.53
C ALA A 199 -21.50 2.08 7.57
N ALA A 200 -20.28 2.28 8.08
CA ALA A 200 -19.06 2.25 7.28
C ALA A 200 -18.86 0.90 6.59
N ARG A 201 -18.98 -0.21 7.34
CA ARG A 201 -18.80 -1.57 6.80
C ARG A 201 -19.86 -1.98 5.77
N ALA A 202 -21.00 -1.29 5.72
CA ALA A 202 -21.98 -1.45 4.67
C ALA A 202 -21.51 -0.93 3.29
N TRP A 203 -20.36 -0.25 3.22
CA TRP A 203 -19.76 0.21 1.97
C TRP A 203 -19.29 -0.98 1.09
N GLY A 204 -20.17 -1.38 0.18
CA GLY A 204 -19.94 -2.43 -0.82
C GLY A 204 -20.06 -1.88 -2.24
N THR A 205 -21.06 -2.35 -2.97
CA THR A 205 -21.40 -1.82 -4.31
C THR A 205 -21.79 -0.34 -4.25
N PHE A 206 -22.50 0.04 -3.19
CA PHE A 206 -22.87 1.41 -2.89
C PHE A 206 -22.10 1.89 -1.64
N PRO A 207 -21.75 3.19 -1.56
CA PRO A 207 -21.22 3.78 -0.35
C PRO A 207 -22.19 3.73 0.83
N SER A 208 -21.68 4.04 2.03
CA SER A 208 -22.50 4.19 3.24
C SER A 208 -23.62 5.22 3.03
N ALA A 209 -24.78 4.97 3.63
CA ALA A 209 -25.92 5.86 3.63
C ALA A 209 -25.80 7.00 4.65
N ASP A 210 -24.85 6.94 5.58
CA ASP A 210 -24.61 7.98 6.59
C ASP A 210 -23.62 9.05 6.07
N PRO A 211 -24.05 10.30 5.88
CA PRO A 211 -23.19 11.40 5.43
C PRO A 211 -22.01 11.67 6.37
N ALA A 212 -22.19 11.55 7.69
CA ALA A 212 -21.13 11.85 8.67
C ALA A 212 -20.00 10.83 8.59
N THR A 213 -20.34 9.55 8.52
CA THR A 213 -19.40 8.46 8.25
C THR A 213 -18.69 8.65 6.91
N VAL A 214 -19.42 9.01 5.83
CA VAL A 214 -18.82 9.25 4.52
C VAL A 214 -17.83 10.43 4.57
N ALA A 215 -18.22 11.57 5.14
CA ALA A 215 -17.36 12.74 5.29
C ALA A 215 -16.05 12.38 6.01
N THR A 216 -16.16 11.63 7.10
CA THR A 216 -14.99 11.22 7.87
C THR A 216 -14.07 10.29 7.06
N ILE A 217 -14.62 9.34 6.31
CA ILE A 217 -13.84 8.46 5.43
C ILE A 217 -13.13 9.27 4.32
N LEU A 218 -13.83 10.21 3.69
CA LEU A 218 -13.27 11.05 2.63
C LEU A 218 -12.09 11.87 3.14
N VAL A 219 -12.27 12.61 4.24
CA VAL A 219 -11.20 13.43 4.83
C VAL A 219 -10.02 12.56 5.24
N SER A 220 -10.29 11.44 5.91
CA SER A 220 -9.24 10.51 6.35
C SER A 220 -8.40 9.96 5.19
N ALA A 221 -9.03 9.78 4.02
CA ALA A 221 -8.36 9.30 2.81
C ALA A 221 -7.81 10.44 1.93
N ALA A 222 -8.20 11.70 2.16
CA ALA A 222 -7.92 12.83 1.27
C ALA A 222 -6.45 12.98 0.86
N PRO A 223 -5.44 12.80 1.74
CA PRO A 223 -4.03 12.89 1.33
C PRO A 223 -3.65 11.94 0.18
N ALA A 224 -4.35 10.81 0.05
CA ALA A 224 -4.13 9.84 -1.02
C ALA A 224 -4.61 10.31 -2.41
N LEU A 225 -5.42 11.37 -2.49
CA LEU A 225 -5.78 12.00 -3.77
C LEU A 225 -4.57 12.62 -4.45
N HIS A 226 -3.62 13.15 -3.68
CA HIS A 226 -2.46 13.89 -4.19
C HIS A 226 -1.15 13.11 -4.07
N SER A 227 -1.08 12.14 -3.15
CA SER A 227 0.13 11.37 -2.89
C SER A 227 -0.08 9.89 -3.13
N THR A 228 0.67 9.36 -4.10
CA THR A 228 0.76 7.91 -4.33
C THR A 228 1.31 7.18 -3.12
N GLY A 229 2.26 7.79 -2.40
CA GLY A 229 2.80 7.24 -1.16
C GLY A 229 1.75 7.07 -0.07
N PHE A 230 0.91 8.09 0.16
CA PHE A 230 -0.20 8.00 1.13
C PHE A 230 -1.25 6.98 0.70
N HIS A 231 -1.57 6.94 -0.61
CA HIS A 231 -2.47 5.93 -1.14
C HIS A 231 -1.96 4.52 -0.85
N ASP A 232 -0.69 4.25 -1.12
CA ASP A 232 -0.10 2.93 -0.98
C ASP A 232 0.07 2.55 0.49
N GLN A 233 0.37 3.53 1.35
CA GLN A 233 0.37 3.36 2.81
C GLN A 233 -1.01 2.95 3.34
N LEU A 234 -2.05 3.75 3.09
CA LEU A 234 -3.41 3.45 3.55
C LEU A 234 -3.94 2.15 2.94
N SER A 235 -3.58 1.88 1.68
CA SER A 235 -3.89 0.60 1.04
C SER A 235 -3.23 -0.57 1.77
N GLY A 236 -1.94 -0.48 2.08
CA GLY A 236 -1.21 -1.53 2.79
C GLY A 236 -1.75 -1.77 4.20
N GLU A 237 -2.00 -0.70 4.95
CA GLU A 237 -2.57 -0.76 6.30
C GLU A 237 -3.98 -1.38 6.30
N GLY A 238 -4.86 -0.93 5.40
CA GLY A 238 -6.21 -1.48 5.26
C GLY A 238 -6.20 -2.96 4.84
N HIS A 239 -5.37 -3.37 3.87
CA HIS A 239 -5.28 -4.79 3.49
C HIS A 239 -4.69 -5.68 4.60
N THR A 240 -3.85 -5.12 5.47
CA THR A 240 -3.32 -5.84 6.63
C THR A 240 -4.42 -6.06 7.66
N ARG A 241 -5.20 -5.02 7.96
CA ARG A 241 -6.36 -5.07 8.87
C ARG A 241 -7.44 -6.04 8.36
N ARG A 242 -7.76 -5.99 7.07
CA ARG A 242 -8.75 -6.88 6.44
C ARG A 242 -8.38 -8.36 6.55
N ARG A 243 -7.09 -8.69 6.64
CA ARG A 243 -6.59 -10.06 6.81
C ARG A 243 -6.64 -10.57 8.26
N GLY A 244 -7.18 -9.78 9.19
CA GLY A 244 -7.29 -10.17 10.61
C GLY A 244 -6.00 -10.00 11.41
N THR A 245 -4.96 -9.39 10.83
CA THR A 245 -3.77 -8.98 11.58
C THR A 245 -4.12 -7.71 12.34
N SER A 246 -4.72 -7.87 13.52
CA SER A 246 -5.09 -6.76 14.40
C SER A 246 -3.88 -5.88 14.65
N ALA A 247 -3.94 -4.63 14.19
CA ALA A 247 -2.87 -3.65 14.32
C ALA A 247 -2.81 -3.17 15.77
N ARG A 248 -2.20 -3.95 16.66
CA ARG A 248 -1.80 -3.47 17.98
C ARG A 248 -0.60 -2.54 17.84
N HIS A 249 -0.86 -1.28 18.18
CA HIS A 249 0.06 -0.23 18.64
C HIS A 249 0.95 0.54 17.63
N PRO A 250 1.27 1.81 17.98
CA PRO A 250 1.37 2.91 17.04
C PRO A 250 2.76 3.05 16.46
N ARG A 251 2.85 3.26 15.14
CA ARG A 251 4.08 3.66 14.47
C ARG A 251 4.38 5.15 14.74
N LYS A 252 4.80 5.48 15.96
CA LYS A 252 5.63 6.68 16.18
C LYS A 252 7.03 6.38 15.64
N TYR A 253 7.41 7.13 14.61
CA TYR A 253 8.75 7.22 14.00
C TYR A 253 9.35 5.93 13.41
N LEU A 254 9.09 5.70 12.12
CA LEU A 254 10.13 5.21 11.21
C LEU A 254 10.07 6.03 9.91
N PRO A 255 11.21 6.57 9.44
CA PRO A 255 11.26 7.27 8.15
C PRO A 255 10.81 6.32 7.05
N GLN A 256 9.97 6.83 6.15
CA GLN A 256 9.59 6.14 4.92
C GLN A 256 10.86 5.63 4.23
N ARG A 257 10.84 4.37 3.78
CA ARG A 257 11.82 3.90 2.80
C ARG A 257 11.71 4.88 1.62
N PRO A 258 12.78 5.63 1.26
CA PRO A 258 12.72 6.51 0.11
C PRO A 258 12.25 5.70 -1.09
N ALA A 259 11.45 6.32 -1.97
CA ALA A 259 11.21 5.74 -3.28
C ALA A 259 12.56 5.31 -3.87
N VAL A 260 12.61 4.11 -4.45
CA VAL A 260 13.76 3.64 -5.21
C VAL A 260 13.92 4.59 -6.39
N THR A 261 14.69 5.65 -6.15
CA THR A 261 15.22 6.47 -7.21
C THR A 261 16.20 5.57 -7.93
N SER A 262 15.93 5.29 -9.20
CA SER A 262 16.92 4.73 -10.12
C SER A 262 18.10 5.71 -10.13
N ARG A 263 19.05 5.52 -9.21
CA ARG A 263 20.23 6.36 -9.09
C ARG A 263 21.19 5.89 -10.17
N ARG A 264 21.62 6.80 -11.04
CA ARG A 264 22.57 6.47 -12.12
C ARG A 264 23.82 5.81 -11.51
N PRO A 265 24.36 4.74 -12.13
CA PRO A 265 25.55 4.08 -11.62
C PRO A 265 26.70 5.09 -11.49
N ILE A 266 27.49 4.96 -10.43
CA ILE A 266 28.63 5.84 -10.19
C ILE A 266 29.78 5.36 -11.09
N VAL A 267 29.87 5.93 -12.30
CA VAL A 267 30.87 5.52 -13.31
C VAL A 267 32.22 6.25 -13.14
N ALA A 268 32.23 7.44 -12.54
CA ALA A 268 33.44 8.24 -12.36
C ALA A 268 34.27 7.77 -11.16
N GLY A 269 35.57 7.52 -11.35
CA GLY A 269 36.55 7.40 -10.26
C GLY A 269 37.42 6.14 -10.22
N PHE A 270 37.24 5.16 -11.13
CA PHE A 270 38.10 3.97 -11.18
C PHE A 270 39.30 4.15 -12.10
N ASN A 271 40.49 3.77 -11.63
CA ASN A 271 41.73 3.78 -12.41
C ASN A 271 42.25 2.36 -12.72
N ALA A 272 43.31 2.27 -13.52
CA ALA A 272 43.92 0.98 -13.90
C ALA A 272 44.39 0.16 -12.69
N THR A 273 44.80 0.81 -11.60
CA THR A 273 45.17 0.16 -10.35
C THR A 273 43.97 -0.51 -9.70
N ASP A 274 42.81 0.15 -9.66
CA ASP A 274 41.56 -0.42 -9.13
C ASP A 274 41.10 -1.64 -9.95
N SER A 275 41.23 -1.59 -11.28
CA SER A 275 40.96 -2.73 -12.16
C SER A 275 41.97 -3.87 -11.95
N GLY A 276 43.23 -3.55 -11.72
CA GLY A 276 44.28 -4.51 -11.36
C GLY A 276 43.98 -5.23 -10.05
N ARG A 277 43.58 -4.48 -9.00
CA ARG A 277 43.19 -5.05 -7.70
C ARG A 277 42.00 -5.99 -7.83
N LEU A 278 40.99 -5.64 -8.64
CA LEU A 278 39.84 -6.51 -8.86
C LEU A 278 40.24 -7.84 -9.53
N ARG A 279 41.10 -7.80 -10.55
CA ARG A 279 41.62 -9.02 -11.19
C ARG A 279 42.40 -9.88 -10.21
N TRP A 280 43.26 -9.26 -9.41
CA TRP A 280 44.03 -9.99 -8.39
C TRP A 280 43.12 -10.62 -7.33
N LEU A 281 42.11 -9.90 -6.86
CA LEU A 281 41.12 -10.45 -5.92
C LEU A 281 40.36 -11.64 -6.52
N LEU A 282 39.96 -11.57 -7.80
CA LEU A 282 39.34 -12.70 -8.49
C LEU A 282 40.26 -13.92 -8.52
N THR A 283 41.54 -13.77 -8.84
CA THR A 283 42.51 -14.88 -8.78
C THR A 283 42.63 -15.47 -7.37
N GLN A 284 42.62 -14.64 -6.33
CA GLN A 284 42.64 -15.14 -4.94
C GLN A 284 41.35 -15.91 -4.60
N LEU A 285 40.19 -15.39 -5.00
CA LEU A 285 38.91 -16.07 -4.79
C LEU A 285 38.81 -17.40 -5.55
N GLU A 286 39.35 -17.48 -6.77
CA GLU A 286 39.46 -18.73 -7.53
C GLU A 286 40.33 -19.74 -6.78
N HIS A 287 41.47 -19.31 -6.25
CA HIS A 287 42.33 -20.16 -5.44
C HIS A 287 41.63 -20.66 -4.18
N HIS A 288 40.97 -19.78 -3.42
CA HIS A 288 40.23 -20.18 -2.23
C HIS A 288 39.04 -21.09 -2.55
N ALA A 289 38.33 -20.84 -3.66
CA ALA A 289 37.23 -21.67 -4.12
C ALA A 289 37.72 -23.09 -4.47
N ALA A 290 38.84 -23.20 -5.21
CA ALA A 290 39.42 -24.48 -5.58
C ALA A 290 40.00 -25.24 -4.37
N ARG A 291 40.70 -24.54 -3.47
CA ARG A 291 41.41 -25.17 -2.35
C ARG A 291 40.52 -25.49 -1.16
N HIS A 292 39.59 -24.59 -0.82
CA HIS A 292 38.79 -24.69 0.39
C HIS A 292 37.30 -24.89 0.11
N GLY A 293 36.85 -24.76 -1.14
CA GLY A 293 35.46 -24.99 -1.50
C GLY A 293 34.52 -23.83 -1.18
N ILE A 294 35.02 -22.60 -1.01
CA ILE A 294 34.14 -21.44 -0.81
C ILE A 294 33.24 -21.21 -2.04
N ARG A 295 31.95 -20.98 -1.77
CA ARG A 295 30.87 -20.86 -2.74
C ARG A 295 29.95 -19.69 -2.40
N PRO A 296 29.13 -19.22 -3.35
CA PRO A 296 28.18 -18.13 -3.09
C PRO A 296 27.20 -18.43 -1.94
N GLU A 297 26.80 -19.69 -1.77
CA GLU A 297 25.91 -20.15 -0.68
C GLU A 297 26.47 -19.90 0.73
N HIS A 298 27.80 -19.80 0.86
CA HIS A 298 28.49 -19.49 2.11
C HIS A 298 28.52 -18.00 2.46
N VAL A 299 27.96 -17.12 1.61
CA VAL A 299 27.94 -15.69 1.88
C VAL A 299 26.69 -15.33 2.70
N PRO A 300 26.83 -14.77 3.91
CA PRO A 300 25.71 -14.23 4.69
C PRO A 300 25.23 -12.89 4.12
N ALA A 301 24.05 -12.43 4.54
CA ALA A 301 23.51 -11.16 4.05
C ALA A 301 24.22 -9.91 4.62
N LEU A 302 24.95 -10.04 5.73
CA LEU A 302 25.91 -9.05 6.21
C LEU A 302 27.29 -9.70 6.33
N LEU A 303 28.26 -9.12 5.62
CA LEU A 303 29.59 -9.66 5.53
C LEU A 303 30.35 -9.52 6.88
N PRO A 304 30.91 -10.61 7.44
CA PRO A 304 31.54 -10.58 8.76
C PRO A 304 32.91 -9.92 8.73
N HIS A 305 33.31 -9.35 9.88
CA HIS A 305 34.68 -8.90 10.18
C HIS A 305 35.33 -9.79 11.23
N PRO A 306 36.67 -9.89 11.26
CA PRO A 306 37.39 -10.56 12.34
C PRO A 306 37.04 -10.03 13.75
N ASP A 307 36.71 -8.74 13.86
CA ASP A 307 36.39 -8.09 15.14
C ASP A 307 34.89 -8.16 15.53
N ASP A 308 34.05 -8.78 14.70
CA ASP A 308 32.61 -8.81 14.95
C ASP A 308 32.24 -9.90 15.98
N ASP A 309 31.67 -9.49 17.12
CA ASP A 309 30.94 -10.40 18.03
C ASP A 309 29.44 -10.45 17.66
N GLY A 310 29.14 -11.04 16.51
CA GLY A 310 27.77 -11.22 16.02
C GLY A 310 27.39 -10.29 14.87
N LEU A 311 26.28 -9.55 15.02
CA LEU A 311 25.85 -8.61 13.98
C LEU A 311 26.68 -7.32 14.05
N PRO A 312 27.20 -6.82 12.91
CA PRO A 312 28.03 -5.62 12.87
C PRO A 312 27.28 -4.38 13.33
N ASN A 313 27.98 -3.27 13.60
CA ASN A 313 27.34 -2.00 13.97
C ASN A 313 26.31 -1.56 12.88
N PRO A 314 25.11 -1.05 13.24
CA PRO A 314 24.12 -0.60 12.27
C PRO A 314 24.63 0.43 11.26
N ALA A 315 25.61 1.25 11.66
CA ALA A 315 26.27 2.21 10.76
C ALA A 315 26.93 1.52 9.55
N ASP A 316 27.43 0.29 9.72
CA ASP A 316 28.18 -0.44 8.70
C ASP A 316 27.29 -1.34 7.83
N TRP A 317 26.03 -1.54 8.21
CA TRP A 317 25.16 -2.53 7.57
C TRP A 317 25.00 -2.35 6.07
N ARG A 318 24.88 -1.11 5.62
CA ARG A 318 24.77 -0.83 4.19
C ARG A 318 26.03 -1.25 3.45
N THR A 319 27.20 -0.90 3.98
CA THR A 319 28.50 -1.26 3.42
C THR A 319 28.69 -2.77 3.42
N ARG A 320 28.41 -3.44 4.55
CA ARG A 320 28.52 -4.90 4.70
C ARG A 320 27.55 -5.68 3.80
N SER A 321 26.34 -5.17 3.61
CA SER A 321 25.34 -5.76 2.70
C SER A 321 25.78 -5.64 1.24
N HIS A 322 26.27 -4.47 0.82
CA HIS A 322 26.81 -4.30 -0.53
C HIS A 322 28.07 -5.13 -0.77
N ALA A 323 28.93 -5.26 0.24
CA ALA A 323 30.11 -6.12 0.21
C ALA A 323 29.72 -7.60 0.10
N ALA A 324 28.70 -8.06 0.83
CA ALA A 324 28.14 -9.40 0.68
C ALA A 324 27.59 -9.67 -0.72
N LEU A 325 26.80 -8.74 -1.28
CA LEU A 325 26.29 -8.84 -2.66
C LEU A 325 27.43 -8.96 -3.66
N THR A 326 28.45 -8.15 -3.47
CA THR A 326 29.66 -8.14 -4.30
C THR A 326 30.42 -9.47 -4.19
N LEU A 327 30.69 -9.96 -2.99
CA LEU A 327 31.40 -11.23 -2.79
C LEU A 327 30.63 -12.40 -3.41
N HIS A 328 29.31 -12.43 -3.23
CA HIS A 328 28.44 -13.43 -3.85
C HIS A 328 28.52 -13.38 -5.37
N MET A 329 28.51 -12.19 -5.98
CA MET A 329 28.68 -12.03 -7.44
C MET A 329 30.06 -12.52 -7.91
N LEU A 330 31.13 -12.15 -7.22
CA LEU A 330 32.49 -12.55 -7.56
C LEU A 330 32.67 -14.07 -7.44
N LEU A 331 32.19 -14.69 -6.36
CA LEU A 331 32.21 -16.15 -6.21
C LEU A 331 31.31 -16.84 -7.25
N THR A 332 30.20 -16.22 -7.66
CA THR A 332 29.38 -16.78 -8.74
C THR A 332 30.17 -16.80 -10.05
N GLN A 333 30.96 -15.74 -10.31
CA GLN A 333 31.83 -15.66 -11.48
C GLN A 333 32.96 -16.70 -11.43
N THR A 334 33.59 -16.94 -10.28
CA THR A 334 34.65 -17.96 -10.16
C THR A 334 34.15 -19.37 -10.44
N HIS A 335 32.87 -19.64 -10.19
CA HIS A 335 32.19 -20.92 -10.48
C HIS A 335 31.51 -20.95 -11.87
N GLN A 336 31.96 -20.12 -12.83
CA GLN A 336 31.43 -20.01 -14.20
C GLN A 336 29.95 -19.60 -14.32
N GLY A 337 29.35 -19.10 -13.23
CA GLY A 337 28.03 -18.51 -13.24
C GLY A 337 28.07 -17.07 -13.77
N SER A 338 26.98 -16.61 -14.39
CA SER A 338 26.85 -15.20 -14.76
C SER A 338 26.65 -14.34 -13.50
N PRO A 339 27.59 -13.42 -13.16
CA PRO A 339 27.45 -12.57 -12.00
C PRO A 339 26.28 -11.60 -12.20
N SER A 340 25.32 -11.60 -11.27
CA SER A 340 24.15 -10.74 -11.33
C SER A 340 23.83 -10.24 -9.93
N SER A 341 23.79 -8.91 -9.75
CA SER A 341 23.39 -8.29 -8.48
C SER A 341 21.96 -8.64 -8.13
N SER A 342 21.07 -8.76 -9.12
CA SER A 342 19.67 -9.13 -8.89
C SER A 342 19.52 -10.57 -8.42
N ARG A 343 20.33 -11.49 -8.94
CA ARG A 343 20.37 -12.88 -8.46
C ARG A 343 20.95 -12.97 -7.05
N ALA A 344 22.01 -12.22 -6.75
CA ALA A 344 22.59 -12.17 -5.41
C ALA A 344 21.61 -11.56 -4.38
N ALA A 345 20.92 -10.47 -4.74
CA ALA A 345 19.89 -9.86 -3.89
C ALA A 345 18.73 -10.83 -3.62
N LEU A 346 18.28 -11.55 -4.63
CA LEU A 346 17.24 -12.58 -4.48
C LEU A 346 17.69 -13.70 -3.52
N ALA A 347 18.94 -14.17 -3.62
CA ALA A 347 19.50 -15.19 -2.71
C ALA A 347 19.55 -14.72 -1.24
N PHE A 348 19.64 -13.41 -1.00
CA PHE A 348 19.53 -12.82 0.33
C PHE A 348 18.09 -12.49 0.73
N GLY A 349 17.12 -12.61 -0.18
CA GLY A 349 15.72 -12.22 0.03
C GLY A 349 15.49 -10.71 0.01
N THR A 350 16.34 -9.97 -0.69
CA THR A 350 16.24 -8.51 -0.87
C THR A 350 15.97 -8.17 -2.33
N ALA A 351 15.61 -6.91 -2.58
CA ALA A 351 15.45 -6.38 -3.93
C ALA A 351 16.72 -5.61 -4.33
N ASP A 352 17.06 -5.69 -5.61
CA ASP A 352 18.23 -5.03 -6.18
C ASP A 352 17.95 -3.55 -6.48
N THR A 353 17.91 -2.74 -5.42
CA THR A 353 17.45 -1.34 -5.50
C THR A 353 18.52 -0.32 -5.15
N ASP A 354 19.64 -0.77 -4.59
CA ASP A 354 20.68 0.11 -4.07
C ASP A 354 21.92 0.17 -4.98
N THR A 355 22.60 1.32 -4.92
CA THR A 355 23.88 1.56 -5.59
C THR A 355 24.94 1.97 -4.57
N SER A 356 26.19 1.62 -4.88
CA SER A 356 27.38 2.10 -4.19
C SER A 356 28.58 1.99 -5.13
N ARG A 357 29.64 2.74 -4.84
CA ARG A 357 30.89 2.66 -5.62
C ARG A 357 31.39 1.22 -5.72
N LEU A 358 31.43 0.47 -4.62
CA LEU A 358 31.80 -0.94 -4.61
C LEU A 358 30.92 -1.77 -5.55
N LEU A 359 29.61 -1.75 -5.32
CA LEU A 359 28.67 -2.59 -6.07
C LEU A 359 28.66 -2.26 -7.57
N ASP A 360 28.70 -0.98 -7.92
CA ASP A 360 28.73 -0.52 -9.32
C ASP A 360 30.07 -0.81 -10.00
N GLY A 361 31.18 -0.68 -9.27
CA GLY A 361 32.53 -1.02 -9.75
C GLY A 361 32.64 -2.48 -10.16
N ILE A 362 31.95 -3.37 -9.44
CA ILE A 362 31.92 -4.81 -9.72
C ILE A 362 30.91 -5.15 -10.82
N ARG A 363 29.69 -4.60 -10.76
CA ARG A 363 28.67 -4.77 -11.82
C ARG A 363 29.21 -4.41 -13.21
N LEU A 364 30.00 -3.35 -13.28
CA LEU A 364 30.56 -2.83 -14.53
C LEU A 364 31.95 -3.39 -14.85
N GLY A 365 32.52 -4.24 -13.98
CA GLY A 365 33.86 -4.81 -14.15
C GLY A 365 34.98 -3.75 -14.17
N ARG A 366 34.79 -2.60 -13.52
CA ARG A 366 35.68 -1.44 -13.60
C ARG A 366 36.81 -1.46 -12.58
N GLY A 367 36.57 -1.97 -11.38
CA GLY A 367 37.60 -2.05 -10.35
C GLY A 367 37.06 -2.00 -8.94
N ILE A 368 37.96 -2.15 -7.96
CA ILE A 368 37.66 -2.14 -6.53
C ILE A 368 38.67 -1.25 -5.79
N SER A 369 38.19 -0.52 -4.78
CA SER A 369 39.08 0.27 -3.92
C SER A 369 39.95 -0.64 -3.05
N HIS A 370 41.07 -0.12 -2.53
CA HIS A 370 41.92 -0.89 -1.63
C HIS A 370 41.18 -1.30 -0.35
N THR A 371 40.43 -0.38 0.26
CA THR A 371 39.66 -0.62 1.48
C THR A 371 38.59 -1.70 1.27
N ASP A 372 37.85 -1.63 0.16
CA ASP A 372 36.82 -2.63 -0.12
C ASP A 372 37.44 -4.01 -0.42
N ALA A 373 38.58 -4.06 -1.10
CA ALA A 373 39.28 -5.32 -1.36
C ALA A 373 39.74 -6.00 -0.06
N HIS A 374 40.26 -5.22 0.89
CA HIS A 374 40.61 -5.73 2.23
C HIS A 374 39.39 -6.24 2.98
N LEU A 375 38.29 -5.48 3.00
CA LEU A 375 37.04 -5.90 3.62
C LEU A 375 36.55 -7.25 3.09
N LEU A 376 36.65 -7.49 1.78
CA LEU A 376 36.27 -8.77 1.17
C LEU A 376 37.24 -9.91 1.53
N ALA A 377 38.55 -9.64 1.57
CA ALA A 377 39.56 -10.64 1.91
C ALA A 377 39.47 -11.07 3.39
N ASP A 378 39.28 -10.12 4.30
CA ASP A 378 39.12 -10.40 5.72
C ASP A 378 37.86 -11.23 5.97
N ALA A 379 36.77 -10.90 5.29
CA ALA A 379 35.54 -11.67 5.38
C ALA A 379 35.69 -13.11 4.87
N VAL A 380 36.39 -13.31 3.74
CA VAL A 380 36.67 -14.68 3.23
C VAL A 380 37.45 -15.48 4.27
N THR A 381 38.43 -14.86 4.93
CA THR A 381 39.19 -15.50 6.01
C THR A 381 38.28 -15.92 7.16
N VAL A 382 37.37 -15.04 7.60
CA VAL A 382 36.38 -15.38 8.64
C VAL A 382 35.47 -16.53 8.20
N LEU A 383 34.95 -16.50 6.97
CA LEU A 383 34.07 -17.56 6.47
C LEU A 383 34.78 -18.93 6.39
N LEU A 384 36.07 -18.93 6.04
CA LEU A 384 36.90 -20.14 6.04
C LEU A 384 37.12 -20.67 7.46
N ASN A 385 37.43 -19.79 8.41
CA ASN A 385 37.64 -20.15 9.81
C ASN A 385 36.34 -20.64 10.49
N ASP A 386 35.20 -20.09 10.10
CA ASP A 386 33.86 -20.51 10.56
C ASP A 386 33.41 -21.85 9.94
N GLY A 387 34.22 -22.47 9.07
CA GLY A 387 33.95 -23.78 8.48
C GLY A 387 32.97 -23.75 7.31
N LEU A 388 32.87 -22.63 6.58
CA LEU A 388 32.05 -22.50 5.35
C LEU A 388 30.58 -22.90 5.55
N ILE A 389 29.94 -22.29 6.54
CA ILE A 389 28.51 -22.46 6.79
C ILE A 389 27.69 -22.12 5.55
N ASP A 390 26.78 -23.01 5.15
CA ASP A 390 25.78 -22.74 4.11
C ASP A 390 24.66 -21.83 4.64
N TYR A 391 24.89 -20.52 4.53
CA TYR A 391 23.95 -19.51 4.97
C TYR A 391 22.72 -19.42 4.06
N GLN A 392 22.82 -19.80 2.78
CA GLN A 392 21.66 -19.83 1.89
C GLN A 392 20.66 -20.89 2.35
N ARG A 393 21.13 -22.12 2.58
CA ARG A 393 20.30 -23.21 3.10
C ARG A 393 19.66 -22.86 4.44
N ARG A 394 20.42 -22.25 5.37
CA ARG A 394 19.87 -21.78 6.65
C ARG A 394 18.75 -20.75 6.46
N ARG A 395 18.92 -19.79 5.54
CA ARG A 395 17.86 -18.81 5.22
C ARG A 395 16.64 -19.52 4.65
N ASP A 396 16.81 -20.43 3.71
CA ASP A 396 15.69 -21.12 3.05
C ASP A 396 14.88 -22.00 4.02
N ILE A 397 15.54 -22.65 4.98
CA ILE A 397 14.88 -23.45 6.03
C ILE A 397 14.14 -22.55 7.04
N LEU A 398 14.77 -21.46 7.50
CA LEU A 398 14.21 -20.61 8.55
C LEU A 398 13.15 -19.63 8.03
N ARG A 399 13.22 -19.25 6.74
CA ARG A 399 12.31 -18.26 6.15
C ARG A 399 10.81 -18.64 6.19
N PRO A 400 10.38 -19.88 5.99
CA PRO A 400 8.97 -20.25 6.14
C PRO A 400 8.50 -20.31 7.61
N ILE A 401 9.41 -20.26 8.59
CA ILE A 401 9.08 -20.44 10.01
C ILE A 401 8.62 -19.10 10.60
N THR A 402 7.31 -18.88 10.61
CA THR A 402 6.69 -17.66 11.14
C THR A 402 6.21 -17.78 12.58
N THR A 403 6.20 -19.00 13.14
CA THR A 403 5.75 -19.26 14.53
C THR A 403 6.56 -20.36 15.19
N LEU A 404 6.92 -20.18 16.47
CA LEU A 404 7.49 -21.23 17.32
C LEU A 404 6.35 -21.92 18.09
N ARG A 405 6.03 -23.16 17.69
CA ARG A 405 4.98 -23.96 18.33
C ARG A 405 5.36 -24.42 19.73
N ARG A 406 6.63 -24.76 19.96
CA ARG A 406 7.17 -25.12 21.29
C ARG A 406 8.50 -24.43 21.50
N LEU A 407 8.62 -23.75 22.64
CA LEU A 407 9.87 -23.26 23.20
C LEU A 407 10.09 -24.02 24.51
N PRO A 408 11.28 -24.58 24.77
CA PRO A 408 11.60 -25.19 26.05
C PRO A 408 11.61 -24.17 27.20
N VAL A 409 11.68 -22.88 26.86
CA VAL A 409 11.61 -21.75 27.79
C VAL A 409 10.13 -21.33 27.97
N PRO A 410 9.65 -21.18 29.21
CA PRO A 410 8.34 -20.59 29.49
C PRO A 410 8.21 -19.22 28.84
N ALA A 411 7.05 -18.94 28.21
CA ALA A 411 6.83 -17.65 27.54
C ALA A 411 6.90 -16.46 28.51
N SER A 412 6.68 -16.69 29.82
CA SER A 412 6.85 -15.71 30.90
C SER A 412 8.29 -15.27 31.14
N ASN A 413 9.28 -16.07 30.71
CA ASN A 413 10.71 -15.79 30.93
C ASN A 413 11.34 -15.07 29.74
N LEU A 414 10.61 -14.89 28.65
CA LEU A 414 11.09 -14.14 27.49
C LEU A 414 10.62 -12.69 27.61
N PRO A 415 11.54 -11.71 27.55
CA PRO A 415 11.19 -10.31 27.70
C PRO A 415 10.38 -9.82 26.50
N GLU A 416 9.31 -9.07 26.78
CA GLU A 416 8.63 -8.26 25.79
C GLU A 416 9.40 -6.95 25.60
N ILE A 417 9.67 -6.57 24.36
CA ILE A 417 10.39 -5.33 24.03
C ILE A 417 9.47 -4.48 23.15
N ASP A 418 9.13 -3.28 23.60
CA ASP A 418 8.36 -2.28 22.84
C ASP A 418 7.10 -2.82 22.16
N GLY A 419 6.35 -3.70 22.85
CA GLY A 419 5.09 -4.28 22.36
C GLY A 419 5.25 -5.43 21.36
N TYR A 420 6.48 -5.91 21.11
CA TYR A 420 6.72 -7.06 20.24
C TYR A 420 6.63 -8.36 21.02
N ALA A 421 5.79 -9.27 20.53
CA ALA A 421 5.61 -10.59 21.14
C ALA A 421 6.95 -11.31 21.34
N PRO A 422 7.26 -11.83 22.54
CA PRO A 422 8.57 -12.43 22.85
C PRO A 422 8.97 -13.57 21.89
N ARG A 423 8.00 -14.34 21.39
CA ARG A 423 8.26 -15.41 20.41
C ARG A 423 8.72 -14.89 19.04
N VAL A 424 8.26 -13.71 18.63
CA VAL A 424 8.69 -13.08 17.37
C VAL A 424 10.11 -12.54 17.53
N LEU A 425 10.43 -11.94 18.68
CA LEU A 425 11.80 -11.50 19.00
C LEU A 425 12.77 -12.69 19.11
N ALA A 426 12.34 -13.80 19.70
CA ALA A 426 13.11 -15.04 19.74
C ALA A 426 13.38 -15.60 18.32
N LEU A 427 12.39 -15.61 17.43
CA LEU A 427 12.60 -16.00 16.03
C LEU A 427 13.53 -15.02 15.30
N GLY A 428 13.40 -13.72 15.53
CA GLY A 428 14.32 -12.71 14.99
C GLY A 428 15.75 -12.91 15.51
N TRP A 429 15.89 -13.26 16.78
CA TRP A 429 17.17 -13.59 17.39
C TRP A 429 17.82 -14.83 16.75
N ILE A 430 17.04 -15.91 16.57
CA ILE A 430 17.49 -17.13 15.89
C ILE A 430 17.90 -16.82 14.45
N TRP A 431 17.07 -16.06 13.72
CA TRP A 431 17.37 -15.63 12.35
C TRP A 431 18.71 -14.90 12.29
N THR A 432 18.88 -13.85 13.10
CA THR A 432 20.08 -12.99 13.08
C THR A 432 21.35 -13.75 13.45
N ARG A 433 21.28 -14.67 14.41
CA ARG A 433 22.43 -15.47 14.83
C ARG A 433 22.80 -16.58 13.86
N LEU A 434 21.82 -17.31 13.33
CA LEU A 434 22.11 -18.49 12.49
C LEU A 434 22.32 -18.15 11.02
N THR A 435 21.70 -17.07 10.51
CA THR A 435 21.84 -16.67 9.10
C THR A 435 22.84 -15.52 8.90
N ARG A 436 23.28 -14.87 9.99
CA ARG A 436 23.96 -13.56 9.97
C ARG A 436 23.23 -12.53 9.11
N GLY A 437 21.91 -12.69 9.02
CA GLY A 437 21.01 -11.86 8.26
C GLY A 437 20.29 -10.87 9.17
N PRO A 438 20.23 -9.58 8.83
CA PRO A 438 19.45 -8.61 9.57
C PRO A 438 17.96 -8.82 9.32
N MET A 439 17.11 -8.19 10.14
CA MET A 439 15.67 -8.45 10.15
C MET A 439 14.99 -8.13 8.82
N TRP A 440 15.46 -7.16 8.02
CA TRP A 440 14.88 -6.89 6.69
C TRP A 440 15.10 -8.01 5.66
N THR A 441 15.94 -9.00 5.96
CA THR A 441 16.12 -10.22 5.15
C THR A 441 15.32 -11.41 5.69
N SER A 442 14.72 -11.25 6.88
CA SER A 442 13.99 -12.26 7.63
C SER A 442 12.50 -12.32 7.23
N PRO A 443 11.74 -13.30 7.76
CA PRO A 443 10.27 -13.36 7.63
C PRO A 443 9.55 -12.20 8.34
N PHE A 444 10.25 -11.47 9.20
CA PHE A 444 9.71 -10.37 10.00
C PHE A 444 10.42 -9.05 9.70
N PRO A 445 10.42 -8.56 8.45
CA PRO A 445 11.17 -7.35 8.06
C PRO A 445 10.68 -6.08 8.74
N LEU A 446 9.53 -6.14 9.42
CA LEU A 446 8.95 -5.04 10.19
C LEU A 446 9.43 -4.98 11.63
N VAL A 447 10.10 -6.03 12.14
CA VAL A 447 10.70 -6.04 13.47
C VAL A 447 12.02 -5.29 13.39
N PRO A 448 12.19 -4.17 14.10
CA PRO A 448 13.45 -3.44 14.09
C PRO A 448 14.56 -4.28 14.69
N ASP A 449 15.71 -4.37 14.02
CA ASP A 449 16.90 -5.05 14.54
C ASP A 449 17.32 -4.56 15.94
N ARG A 450 17.09 -3.27 16.25
CA ARG A 450 17.34 -2.71 17.59
C ARG A 450 16.54 -3.43 18.69
N HIS A 451 15.34 -3.92 18.40
CA HIS A 451 14.52 -4.64 19.38
C HIS A 451 15.01 -6.08 19.55
N VAL A 452 15.53 -6.71 18.50
CA VAL A 452 16.20 -8.02 18.61
C VAL A 452 17.51 -7.92 19.41
N ARG A 453 18.23 -6.80 19.28
CA ARG A 453 19.42 -6.51 20.11
C ARG A 453 19.07 -6.24 21.58
N ALA A 454 18.03 -5.45 21.83
CA ALA A 454 17.53 -5.23 23.18
C ALA A 454 17.05 -6.54 23.80
N PHE A 455 16.35 -7.38 23.04
CA PHE A 455 15.99 -8.73 23.44
C PHE A 455 17.23 -9.58 23.78
N ASN A 456 18.26 -9.60 22.92
CA ASN A 456 19.53 -10.30 23.19
C ASN A 456 20.20 -9.85 24.51
N ALA A 457 20.16 -8.54 24.79
CA ALA A 457 20.73 -7.98 26.01
C ALA A 457 19.89 -8.32 27.26
N ALA A 458 18.57 -8.44 27.10
CA ALA A 458 17.63 -8.69 28.19
C ALA A 458 17.49 -10.19 28.57
N ILE A 459 17.84 -11.11 27.68
CA ILE A 459 17.85 -12.55 27.98
C ILE A 459 19.17 -12.98 28.63
N ASP A 460 19.07 -13.91 29.59
CA ASP A 460 20.21 -14.52 30.26
C ASP A 460 20.97 -15.52 29.35
N PRO A 461 22.21 -15.91 29.70
CA PRO A 461 23.00 -16.84 28.89
C PRO A 461 22.36 -18.23 28.67
N GLU A 462 21.60 -18.75 29.63
CA GLU A 462 20.92 -20.04 29.51
C GLU A 462 19.79 -19.95 28.48
N THR A 463 18.99 -18.88 28.53
CA THR A 463 17.99 -18.60 27.49
C THR A 463 18.63 -18.46 26.10
N ARG A 464 19.79 -17.82 25.99
CA ARG A 464 20.53 -17.73 24.69
C ARG A 464 20.94 -19.11 24.18
N LEU A 465 21.45 -19.97 25.07
CA LEU A 465 21.83 -21.33 24.72
C LEU A 465 20.62 -22.13 24.23
N VAL A 466 19.51 -22.09 24.97
CA VAL A 466 18.27 -22.79 24.58
C VAL A 466 17.74 -22.28 23.24
N LEU A 467 17.74 -20.97 23.00
CA LEU A 467 17.34 -20.41 21.70
C LEU A 467 18.27 -20.85 20.57
N HIS A 468 19.57 -20.96 20.84
CA HIS A 468 20.54 -21.47 19.89
C HIS A 468 20.27 -22.94 19.55
N GLU A 469 20.01 -23.79 20.55
CA GLU A 469 19.66 -25.21 20.40
C GLU A 469 18.34 -25.42 19.67
N VAL A 470 17.32 -24.61 19.96
CA VAL A 470 16.06 -24.60 19.22
C VAL A 470 16.33 -24.27 17.75
N GLY A 471 17.13 -23.22 17.50
CA GLY A 471 17.47 -22.80 16.15
C GLY A 471 18.25 -23.86 15.37
N THR A 472 19.25 -24.50 15.97
CA THR A 472 19.99 -25.61 15.34
C THR A 472 19.09 -26.83 15.13
N GLY A 473 18.21 -27.15 16.08
CA GLY A 473 17.19 -28.20 15.91
C GLY A 473 16.26 -27.96 14.72
N LEU A 474 15.86 -26.71 14.46
CA LEU A 474 15.08 -26.35 13.26
C LEU A 474 15.86 -26.60 11.96
N LEU A 475 17.18 -26.38 11.97
CA LEU A 475 18.04 -26.64 10.82
C LEU A 475 18.25 -28.15 10.60
N SER A 476 18.49 -28.92 11.66
CA SER A 476 18.68 -30.37 11.59
C SER A 476 17.41 -31.15 11.25
N GLY A 477 16.23 -30.67 11.68
CA GLY A 477 14.94 -31.29 11.34
C GLY A 477 14.61 -31.23 9.84
N ALA A 478 15.23 -30.32 9.09
CA ALA A 478 15.07 -30.21 7.64
C ALA A 478 15.91 -31.24 6.85
N ASP A 479 16.89 -31.90 7.47
CA ASP A 479 17.62 -33.02 6.83
C ASP A 479 16.75 -34.30 6.73
N LEU A 480 15.68 -34.41 7.52
CA LEU A 480 14.75 -35.55 7.53
C LEU A 480 13.52 -35.36 6.62
N ILE A 481 13.27 -34.15 6.14
CA ILE A 481 12.16 -33.83 5.25
C ILE A 481 12.79 -33.40 3.92
N THR A 482 12.67 -34.24 2.90
CA THR A 482 13.07 -33.90 1.53
C THR A 482 12.39 -32.59 1.14
N ILE A 483 13.13 -31.49 1.15
CA ILE A 483 12.67 -30.22 0.60
C ILE A 483 12.44 -30.50 -0.89
N PRO A 484 11.22 -30.32 -1.44
CA PRO A 484 11.04 -30.43 -2.87
C PRO A 484 11.91 -29.34 -3.47
N ALA A 485 12.92 -29.73 -4.25
CA ALA A 485 13.66 -28.81 -5.08
C ALA A 485 12.62 -28.01 -5.86
N ALA A 486 12.51 -26.72 -5.56
CA ALA A 486 11.69 -25.81 -6.34
C ALA A 486 12.24 -25.87 -7.76
N ALA A 487 11.57 -26.64 -8.61
CA ALA A 487 11.85 -26.69 -10.03
C ALA A 487 11.76 -25.25 -10.52
N MET A 488 12.93 -24.68 -10.82
CA MET A 488 13.04 -23.46 -11.59
C MET A 488 12.36 -23.70 -12.93
N THR A 489 11.09 -23.36 -13.05
CA THR A 489 10.48 -23.08 -14.35
C THR A 489 11.08 -21.78 -14.85
N THR A 490 12.25 -21.88 -15.47
CA THR A 490 12.72 -20.91 -16.46
C THR A 490 11.75 -20.98 -17.65
N PRO A 491 11.05 -19.89 -18.02
CA PRO A 491 10.46 -19.84 -19.34
C PRO A 491 11.60 -19.86 -20.37
N ALA A 492 11.66 -20.94 -21.16
CA ALA A 492 12.56 -21.05 -22.29
C ALA A 492 12.23 -19.93 -23.30
N VAL A 493 13.08 -18.90 -23.36
CA VAL A 493 13.06 -17.93 -24.44
C VAL A 493 13.70 -18.62 -25.66
N THR A 494 12.87 -19.26 -26.49
CA THR A 494 13.26 -19.62 -27.85
C THR A 494 13.43 -18.35 -28.67
N ARG A 495 14.68 -17.86 -28.77
CA ARG A 495 15.06 -16.95 -29.87
C ARG A 495 15.18 -17.78 -31.14
N ARG A 496 14.23 -17.61 -32.07
CA ARG A 496 14.45 -17.93 -33.48
C ARG A 496 15.31 -16.82 -34.07
N TYR A 497 16.45 -17.22 -34.64
CA TYR A 497 17.20 -16.39 -35.57
C TYR A 497 16.35 -16.17 -36.82
N GLY A 498 16.23 -14.91 -37.22
CA GLY A 498 15.81 -14.42 -38.52
C GLY A 498 16.71 -13.25 -38.86
#